data_AF-A0A9C9Q3F9-F1
#
_entry.id   AF-A0A9C9Q3F9-F1
#
_cell.length_a   1.000
_cell.length_b   1.000
_cell.length_c   1.000
_cell.angle_alpha   90.00
_cell.angle_beta   90.00
_cell.angle_gamma   90.00
#
_symmetry.space_group_name_H-M   'P 1'
#
loop_
_entity.id
_entity.type
_entity.pdbx_description
1 polymer ?
#
loop_
_entity_poly.entity_id
_entity_poly.type
_entity_poly.pdbx_seq_one_letter_code
_entity_poly.pdbx_strand_id
1 'polypeptide(L)'
;MIPEIGHFALILALCVVLVQGVVSIAGAQLGIRSWMELARPAAQAYFVFIAVAFGCLTYAFIVNDFSVRYVASVSNSMLPLQYRIAAVWGGHEGSLLLWALLLGVWTLAVSRYSRNLPLEMVSRVIGVMGLISVGFLLFMLFTSNPFDRLLPAALDGRDLNPLLQDPGLIIHPPLLYIGYVGFSVAFAFAIAALLGGHMDATWARWSRPWTTVAWVFLTLGISLGSWWAYYELGWGGWWFWDPVENASFMPWLVGTALVHSLAVTEKRGSFKNWTVLL
;
A
#
# COMPACT_ATOMS: atom_id res chain seq x y z
N MET A 1 -7.54 4.52 25.15
CA MET A 1 -8.24 5.52 24.31
C MET A 1 -7.59 5.72 22.95
N ILE A 2 -6.25 5.85 22.86
CA ILE A 2 -5.60 6.01 21.55
C ILE A 2 -5.83 4.80 20.61
N PRO A 3 -5.74 3.54 21.07
CA PRO A 3 -6.04 2.38 20.21
C PRO A 3 -7.48 2.37 19.68
N GLU A 4 -8.45 2.82 20.49
CA GLU A 4 -9.84 2.92 20.11
C GLU A 4 -10.07 3.99 19.03
N ILE A 5 -9.34 5.12 19.08
CA ILE A 5 -9.34 6.13 18.02
C ILE A 5 -8.78 5.52 16.72
N GLY A 6 -7.67 4.79 16.81
CA GLY A 6 -7.07 4.13 15.65
C GLY A 6 -8.01 3.12 15.00
N HIS A 7 -8.66 2.28 15.82
CA HIS A 7 -9.65 1.30 15.36
C HIS A 7 -10.87 1.99 14.73
N PHE A 8 -11.41 3.03 15.36
CA PHE A 8 -12.52 3.79 14.81
C PHE A 8 -12.15 4.48 13.49
N ALA A 9 -10.93 5.00 13.37
CA ALA A 9 -10.42 5.55 12.11
C ALA A 9 -10.35 4.50 10.99
N LEU A 10 -10.02 3.23 11.28
CA LEU A 10 -10.10 2.15 10.29
C LEU A 10 -11.54 1.89 9.81
N ILE A 11 -12.51 1.94 10.71
CA ILE A 11 -13.93 1.78 10.35
C ILE A 11 -14.39 2.94 9.46
N LEU A 12 -14.03 4.18 9.82
CA LEU A 12 -14.34 5.35 8.99
C LEU A 12 -13.64 5.28 7.63
N ALA A 13 -12.38 4.85 7.60
CA ALA A 13 -11.65 4.60 6.36
C ALA A 13 -12.41 3.61 5.47
N LEU A 14 -12.90 2.50 6.02
CA LEU A 14 -13.68 1.50 5.29
C LEU A 14 -14.96 2.10 4.69
N CYS A 15 -15.74 2.83 5.48
CA CYS A 15 -16.94 3.51 4.99
C CYS A 15 -16.62 4.48 3.85
N VAL A 16 -15.55 5.25 3.97
CA VAL A 16 -15.11 6.19 2.93
C VAL A 16 -14.69 5.45 1.67
N VAL A 17 -13.89 4.38 1.76
CA VAL A 17 -13.42 3.69 0.54
C VAL A 17 -14.51 2.88 -0.15
N LEU A 18 -15.55 2.44 0.56
CA LEU A 18 -16.76 1.87 -0.04
C LEU A 18 -17.47 2.90 -0.93
N VAL A 19 -17.66 4.12 -0.41
CA VAL A 19 -18.22 5.23 -1.18
C VAL A 19 -17.28 5.63 -2.32
N GLN A 20 -15.98 5.78 -2.04
CA GLN A 20 -14.95 6.08 -3.04
C GLN A 20 -14.99 5.08 -4.19
N GLY A 21 -15.05 3.78 -3.90
CA GLY A 21 -15.03 2.72 -4.89
C GLY A 21 -16.30 2.67 -5.71
N VAL A 22 -17.44 2.52 -5.04
CA VAL A 22 -18.73 2.27 -5.70
C VAL A 22 -19.25 3.53 -6.39
N VAL A 23 -19.29 4.67 -5.70
CA VAL A 23 -19.91 5.90 -6.23
C VAL A 23 -19.07 6.50 -7.37
N SER A 24 -17.74 6.44 -7.28
CA SER A 24 -16.89 6.96 -8.36
C SER A 24 -17.04 6.15 -9.64
N ILE A 25 -16.99 4.82 -9.55
CA ILE A 25 -17.14 3.94 -10.73
C ILE A 25 -18.56 4.06 -11.31
N ALA A 26 -19.59 3.99 -10.47
CA ALA A 26 -20.97 4.13 -10.91
C ALA A 26 -21.25 5.51 -11.51
N GLY A 27 -20.70 6.58 -10.91
CA GLY A 27 -20.80 7.94 -11.42
C GLY A 27 -20.23 8.08 -12.83
N ALA A 28 -19.04 7.49 -13.08
CA ALA A 28 -18.44 7.47 -14.41
C ALA A 28 -19.23 6.63 -15.41
N GLN A 29 -19.84 5.51 -14.98
CA GLN A 29 -20.64 4.66 -15.85
C GLN A 29 -21.99 5.28 -16.22
N LEU A 30 -22.61 6.01 -15.30
CA LEU A 30 -23.92 6.65 -15.47
C LEU A 30 -23.82 8.08 -16.01
N GLY A 31 -22.62 8.64 -16.15
CA GLY A 31 -22.40 10.03 -16.56
C GLY A 31 -22.80 11.06 -15.50
N ILE A 32 -22.90 10.66 -14.23
CA ILE A 32 -23.33 11.55 -13.13
C ILE A 32 -22.12 12.30 -12.59
N ARG A 33 -21.98 13.57 -13.00
CA ARG A 33 -20.83 14.42 -12.68
C ARG A 33 -20.57 14.59 -11.18
N SER A 34 -21.61 14.82 -10.38
CA SER A 34 -21.48 15.03 -8.92
C SER A 34 -20.91 13.80 -8.21
N TRP A 35 -21.22 12.60 -8.68
CA TRP A 35 -20.68 11.35 -8.14
C TRP A 35 -19.21 11.18 -8.51
N MET A 36 -18.84 11.55 -9.73
CA MET A 36 -17.43 11.52 -10.15
C MET A 36 -16.57 12.52 -9.38
N GLU A 37 -17.10 13.70 -9.07
CA GLU A 37 -16.40 14.74 -8.31
C GLU A 37 -16.12 14.32 -6.85
N LEU A 38 -16.87 13.35 -6.32
CA LEU A 38 -16.65 12.78 -4.98
C LEU A 38 -15.35 11.95 -4.88
N ALA A 39 -14.81 11.47 -6.00
CA ALA A 39 -13.63 10.61 -6.01
C ALA A 39 -12.43 11.24 -5.28
N ARG A 40 -12.08 12.50 -5.59
CA ARG A 40 -10.90 13.15 -5.02
C ARG A 40 -11.05 13.47 -3.52
N PRO A 41 -12.17 14.05 -3.04
CA PRO A 41 -12.38 14.24 -1.61
C PRO A 41 -12.39 12.93 -0.82
N ALA A 42 -13.03 11.87 -1.36
CA ALA A 42 -13.07 10.57 -0.69
C ALA A 42 -11.67 9.95 -0.55
N ALA A 43 -10.84 10.00 -1.60
CA ALA A 43 -9.43 9.57 -1.54
C ALA A 43 -8.62 10.32 -0.47
N GLN A 44 -8.84 11.62 -0.33
CA GLN A 44 -8.16 12.45 0.67
C GLN A 44 -8.64 12.12 2.09
N ALA A 45 -9.94 11.92 2.28
CA ALA A 45 -10.51 11.50 3.55
C ALA A 45 -9.98 10.11 3.96
N TYR A 46 -9.93 9.15 3.03
CA TYR A 46 -9.33 7.84 3.27
C TYR A 46 -7.89 7.95 3.76
N PHE A 47 -7.05 8.74 3.07
CA PHE A 47 -5.67 8.97 3.48
C PHE A 47 -5.57 9.53 4.91
N VAL A 48 -6.42 10.51 5.25
CA VAL A 48 -6.42 11.08 6.60
C VAL A 48 -6.77 10.03 7.65
N PHE A 49 -7.82 9.24 7.44
CA PHE A 49 -8.23 8.22 8.40
C PHE A 49 -7.18 7.11 8.56
N ILE A 50 -6.60 6.62 7.47
CA ILE A 50 -5.57 5.57 7.55
C ILE A 50 -4.26 6.11 8.17
N ALA A 51 -3.91 7.38 7.93
CA ALA A 51 -2.77 8.03 8.57
C ALA A 51 -3.00 8.23 10.08
N VAL A 52 -4.22 8.57 10.50
CA VAL A 52 -4.59 8.64 11.93
C VAL A 52 -4.48 7.27 12.57
N ALA A 53 -4.98 6.21 11.93
CA ALA A 53 -4.83 4.84 12.43
C ALA A 53 -3.35 4.46 12.59
N PHE A 54 -2.54 4.64 11.54
CA PHE A 54 -1.10 4.35 11.60
C PHE A 54 -0.37 5.17 12.68
N GLY A 55 -0.73 6.45 12.84
CA GLY A 55 -0.20 7.32 13.90
C GLY A 55 -0.58 6.84 15.30
N CYS A 56 -1.83 6.40 15.51
CA CYS A 56 -2.29 5.85 16.79
C CYS A 56 -1.54 4.56 17.14
N LEU A 57 -1.32 3.67 16.16
CA LEU A 57 -0.57 2.43 16.38
C LEU A 57 0.89 2.73 16.70
N THR A 58 1.53 3.61 15.91
CA THR A 58 2.90 4.08 16.17
C THR A 58 3.04 4.68 17.57
N TYR A 59 2.07 5.49 18.00
CA TYR A 59 2.06 6.03 19.35
C TYR A 59 1.99 4.93 20.42
N ALA A 60 1.14 3.92 20.24
CA ALA A 60 1.03 2.78 21.15
C ALA A 60 2.37 2.03 21.30
N PHE A 61 3.11 1.84 20.20
CA PHE A 61 4.47 1.32 20.24
C PHE A 61 5.45 2.24 20.98
N ILE A 62 5.40 3.57 20.75
CA ILE A 62 6.27 4.58 21.40
C ILE A 62 6.03 4.72 22.90
N VAL A 63 4.85 4.38 23.41
CA VAL A 63 4.55 4.42 24.85
C VAL A 63 4.50 3.04 25.52
N ASN A 64 4.77 1.96 24.78
CA ASN A 64 4.73 0.58 25.29
C ASN A 64 3.34 0.23 25.83
N ASP A 65 2.29 0.56 25.08
CA ASP A 65 0.93 0.20 25.46
C ASP A 65 0.67 -1.30 25.26
N PHE A 66 1.12 -2.11 26.23
CA PHE A 66 0.97 -3.57 26.24
C PHE A 66 -0.46 -4.05 26.49
N SER A 67 -1.42 -3.13 26.59
CA SER A 67 -2.84 -3.48 26.50
C SER A 67 -3.32 -3.65 25.06
N VAL A 68 -2.50 -3.30 24.06
CA VAL A 68 -2.68 -3.68 22.65
C VAL A 68 -1.93 -4.99 22.39
N ARG A 69 -2.65 -6.03 21.93
CA ARG A 69 -2.10 -7.37 21.69
C ARG A 69 -0.91 -7.33 20.74
N TYR A 70 -1.01 -6.57 19.65
CA TYR A 70 0.05 -6.46 18.67
C TYR A 70 1.32 -5.85 19.28
N VAL A 71 1.22 -4.72 20.00
CA VAL A 71 2.36 -4.09 20.70
C VAL A 71 3.02 -5.06 21.67
N ALA A 72 2.23 -5.75 22.49
CA ALA A 72 2.74 -6.75 23.44
C ALA A 72 3.38 -7.98 22.77
N SER A 73 3.12 -8.23 21.49
CA SER A 73 3.62 -9.41 20.77
C SER A 73 4.94 -9.19 20.04
N VAL A 74 5.30 -7.93 19.71
CA VAL A 74 6.49 -7.60 18.90
C VAL A 74 7.31 -6.42 19.44
N SER A 75 7.14 -6.05 20.72
CA SER A 75 7.89 -4.96 21.36
C SER A 75 7.92 -5.12 22.88
N ASN A 76 8.97 -4.60 23.53
CA ASN A 76 9.14 -4.61 24.99
C ASN A 76 9.71 -3.29 25.51
N SER A 77 9.72 -3.14 26.83
CA SER A 77 10.12 -1.93 27.54
C SER A 77 11.58 -1.49 27.31
N MET A 78 12.46 -2.46 27.04
CA MET A 78 13.90 -2.26 26.85
C MET A 78 14.31 -2.04 25.38
N LEU A 79 13.38 -2.25 24.44
CA LEU A 79 13.66 -2.12 23.01
C LEU A 79 13.97 -0.64 22.66
N PRO A 80 15.08 -0.34 21.97
CA PRO A 80 15.39 1.02 21.56
C PRO A 80 14.26 1.66 20.73
N LEU A 81 14.06 2.98 20.87
CA LEU A 81 12.93 3.69 20.26
C LEU A 81 12.81 3.48 18.75
N GLN A 82 13.93 3.49 18.02
CA GLN A 82 13.94 3.28 16.57
C GLN A 82 13.38 1.91 16.18
N TYR A 83 13.65 0.87 16.97
CA TYR A 83 13.12 -0.47 16.73
C TYR A 83 11.69 -0.63 17.23
N ARG A 84 11.27 0.16 18.23
CA ARG A 84 9.84 0.26 18.61
C ARG A 84 9.00 0.88 17.51
N ILE A 85 9.52 1.92 16.84
CA ILE A 85 8.86 2.50 15.66
C ILE A 85 8.87 1.50 14.50
N ALA A 86 10.00 0.83 14.24
CA ALA A 86 10.07 -0.16 13.17
C ALA A 86 9.21 -1.40 13.42
N ALA A 87 9.00 -1.78 14.68
CA ALA A 87 8.11 -2.86 15.08
C ALA A 87 6.65 -2.61 14.68
N VAL A 88 6.26 -1.37 14.39
CA VAL A 88 4.95 -1.06 13.79
C VAL A 88 4.73 -1.90 12.53
N TRP A 89 5.74 -2.13 11.70
CA TRP A 89 5.66 -3.02 10.53
C TRP A 89 6.51 -4.29 10.68
N GLY A 90 6.86 -4.66 11.92
CA GLY A 90 7.65 -5.85 12.20
C GLY A 90 6.84 -7.16 12.19
N GLY A 91 5.51 -7.07 12.28
CA GLY A 91 4.59 -8.20 12.24
C GLY A 91 3.49 -8.04 11.18
N HIS A 92 2.58 -9.01 11.16
CA HIS A 92 1.60 -9.15 10.08
C HIS A 92 0.56 -8.01 10.07
N GLU A 93 -0.08 -7.73 11.20
CA GLU A 93 -1.16 -6.75 11.36
C GLU A 93 -0.68 -5.34 10.99
N GLY A 94 0.50 -4.98 11.46
CA GLY A 94 1.07 -3.68 11.21
C GLY A 94 1.68 -3.52 9.81
N SER A 95 2.22 -4.59 9.22
CA SER A 95 2.61 -4.59 7.80
C SER A 95 1.41 -4.36 6.88
N LEU A 96 0.25 -4.94 7.19
CA LEU A 96 -1.00 -4.68 6.46
C LEU A 96 -1.45 -3.22 6.62
N LEU A 97 -1.30 -2.64 7.82
CA LEU A 97 -1.61 -1.22 8.03
C LEU A 97 -0.66 -0.30 7.26
N LEU A 98 0.63 -0.61 7.20
CA LEU A 98 1.60 0.08 6.36
C LEU A 98 1.22 -0.01 4.88
N TRP A 99 0.82 -1.20 4.42
CA TRP A 99 0.34 -1.40 3.04
C TRP A 99 -0.87 -0.53 2.71
N ALA A 100 -1.88 -0.51 3.59
CA ALA A 100 -3.06 0.32 3.45
C ALA A 100 -2.72 1.83 3.46
N LEU A 101 -1.80 2.26 4.33
CA LEU A 101 -1.29 3.62 4.36
C LEU A 101 -0.65 4.01 3.03
N LEU A 102 0.25 3.16 2.50
CA LEU A 102 0.93 3.42 1.22
C LEU A 102 -0.05 3.41 0.05
N LEU A 103 -1.09 2.57 0.08
CA LEU A 103 -2.16 2.62 -0.91
C LEU A 103 -2.92 3.94 -0.81
N GLY A 104 -3.14 4.45 0.40
CA GLY A 104 -3.67 5.79 0.66
C GLY A 104 -2.77 6.90 0.11
N VAL A 105 -1.44 6.80 0.30
CA VAL A 105 -0.46 7.75 -0.26
C VAL A 105 -0.53 7.78 -1.78
N TRP A 106 -0.53 6.62 -2.43
CA TRP A 106 -0.66 6.52 -3.89
C TRP A 106 -2.00 7.06 -4.38
N THR A 107 -3.11 6.74 -3.71
CA THR A 107 -4.44 7.25 -4.06
C THR A 107 -4.51 8.78 -3.89
N LEU A 108 -3.92 9.32 -2.81
CA LEU A 108 -3.79 10.75 -2.59
C LEU A 108 -2.97 11.41 -3.71
N ALA A 109 -1.83 10.81 -4.08
CA ALA A 109 -0.98 11.30 -5.16
C ALA A 109 -1.76 11.36 -6.48
N VAL A 110 -2.47 10.30 -6.86
CA VAL A 110 -3.35 10.29 -8.04
C VAL A 110 -4.41 11.39 -7.93
N SER A 111 -5.06 11.54 -6.77
CA SER A 111 -6.08 12.58 -6.56
C SER A 111 -5.56 14.01 -6.71
N ARG A 112 -4.25 14.24 -6.51
CA ARG A 112 -3.62 15.57 -6.54
C ARG A 112 -2.92 15.88 -7.86
N TYR A 113 -2.23 14.91 -8.45
CA TYR A 113 -1.37 15.10 -9.61
C TYR A 113 -2.02 14.72 -10.95
N SER A 114 -3.16 14.02 -10.94
CA SER A 114 -3.89 13.66 -12.16
C SER A 114 -4.96 14.70 -12.57
N ARG A 115 -4.63 16.00 -12.53
CA ARG A 115 -5.58 17.09 -12.84
C ARG A 115 -5.91 17.23 -14.33
N ASN A 116 -4.99 16.83 -15.20
CA ASN A 116 -5.12 16.96 -16.65
C ASN A 116 -5.86 15.79 -17.31
N LEU A 117 -6.31 14.82 -16.50
CA LEU A 117 -7.06 13.66 -16.98
C LEU A 117 -8.55 13.97 -17.08
N PRO A 118 -9.28 13.38 -18.05
CA PRO A 118 -10.74 13.42 -18.07
C PRO A 118 -11.33 12.94 -16.74
N LEU A 119 -12.41 13.60 -16.31
CA LEU A 119 -13.03 13.33 -15.01
C LEU A 119 -13.45 11.85 -14.86
N GLU A 120 -14.00 11.25 -15.92
CA GLU A 120 -14.38 9.83 -15.95
C GLU A 120 -13.19 8.90 -15.68
N MET A 121 -12.03 9.19 -16.28
CA MET A 121 -10.83 8.38 -16.09
C MET A 121 -10.32 8.48 -14.65
N VAL A 122 -10.21 9.70 -14.12
CA VAL A 122 -9.78 9.91 -12.72
C VAL A 122 -10.73 9.23 -11.74
N SER A 123 -12.04 9.37 -11.99
CA SER A 123 -13.07 8.80 -11.15
C SER A 123 -13.01 7.27 -11.13
N ARG A 124 -12.85 6.63 -12.30
CA ARG A 124 -12.65 5.17 -12.40
C ARG A 124 -11.36 4.73 -11.71
N VAL A 125 -10.22 5.40 -11.94
CA VAL A 125 -8.92 5.03 -11.34
C VAL A 125 -9.01 5.10 -9.80
N ILE A 126 -9.46 6.22 -9.25
CA ILE A 126 -9.61 6.39 -7.80
C ILE A 126 -10.64 5.40 -7.23
N GLY A 127 -11.71 5.13 -7.97
CA GLY A 127 -12.70 4.13 -7.58
C GLY A 127 -12.10 2.71 -7.49
N VAL A 128 -11.32 2.28 -8.49
CA VAL A 128 -10.65 0.98 -8.47
C VAL A 128 -9.69 0.89 -7.28
N MET A 129 -8.89 1.93 -7.05
CA MET A 129 -8.02 1.99 -5.86
C MET A 129 -8.83 1.89 -4.55
N GLY A 130 -10.01 2.51 -4.51
CA GLY A 130 -10.94 2.40 -3.38
C GLY A 130 -11.42 0.97 -3.15
N LEU A 131 -11.78 0.24 -4.22
CA LEU A 131 -12.18 -1.17 -4.12
C LEU A 131 -11.04 -2.07 -3.64
N ILE A 132 -9.79 -1.79 -4.05
CA ILE A 132 -8.61 -2.49 -3.50
C ILE A 132 -8.49 -2.21 -2.00
N SER A 133 -8.61 -0.95 -1.58
CA SER A 133 -8.59 -0.56 -0.17
C SER A 133 -9.70 -1.23 0.65
N VAL A 134 -10.91 -1.42 0.10
CA VAL A 134 -11.99 -2.17 0.77
C VAL A 134 -11.53 -3.56 1.16
N GLY A 135 -10.89 -4.30 0.24
CA GLY A 135 -10.40 -5.65 0.51
C GLY A 135 -9.39 -5.68 1.68
N PHE A 136 -8.40 -4.78 1.66
CA PHE A 136 -7.40 -4.68 2.74
C PHE A 136 -8.02 -4.30 4.08
N LEU A 137 -8.93 -3.32 4.10
CA LEU A 137 -9.56 -2.85 5.34
C LEU A 137 -10.52 -3.89 5.92
N LEU A 138 -11.27 -4.62 5.09
CA LEU A 138 -12.11 -5.72 5.55
C LEU A 138 -11.24 -6.82 6.18
N PHE A 139 -10.18 -7.24 5.49
CA PHE A 139 -9.27 -8.26 6.02
C PHE A 139 -8.64 -7.82 7.35
N MET A 140 -8.18 -6.57 7.44
CA MET A 140 -7.60 -6.02 8.66
C MET A 140 -8.62 -5.93 9.79
N LEU A 141 -9.85 -5.44 9.54
CA LEU A 141 -10.85 -5.28 10.59
C LEU A 141 -11.37 -6.60 11.14
N PHE A 142 -11.52 -7.62 10.28
CA PHE A 142 -12.13 -8.90 10.66
C PHE A 142 -11.13 -10.01 11.01
N THR A 143 -9.93 -9.99 10.45
CA THR A 143 -8.97 -11.09 10.57
C THR A 143 -7.67 -10.68 11.27
N SER A 144 -7.13 -9.50 10.95
CA SER A 144 -5.78 -9.08 11.37
C SER A 144 -5.79 -7.68 11.97
N ASN A 145 -6.55 -7.46 13.04
CA ASN A 145 -6.78 -6.13 13.58
C ASN A 145 -5.62 -5.65 14.46
N PRO A 146 -4.90 -4.58 14.08
CA PRO A 146 -3.73 -4.13 14.84
C PRO A 146 -4.07 -3.48 16.19
N PHE A 147 -5.36 -3.21 16.46
CA PHE A 147 -5.84 -2.57 17.69
C PHE A 147 -6.52 -3.55 18.65
N ASP A 148 -6.44 -4.85 18.40
CA ASP A 148 -6.97 -5.88 19.29
C ASP A 148 -6.42 -5.69 20.71
N ARG A 149 -7.34 -5.75 21.68
CA ARG A 149 -7.03 -5.51 23.09
C ARG A 149 -6.61 -6.80 23.78
N LEU A 150 -5.73 -6.66 24.76
CA LEU A 150 -5.30 -7.70 25.68
C LEU A 150 -5.78 -7.32 27.09
N LEU A 151 -6.68 -8.13 27.65
CA LEU A 151 -7.31 -7.89 28.95
C LEU A 151 -7.14 -9.16 29.83
N PRO A 152 -6.39 -9.11 30.94
CA PRO A 152 -5.59 -7.96 31.43
C PRO A 152 -4.41 -7.65 30.51
N ALA A 153 -3.94 -6.41 30.54
CA ALA A 153 -2.74 -6.00 29.82
C ALA A 153 -1.51 -6.81 30.28
N ALA A 154 -0.57 -7.05 29.37
CA ALA A 154 0.69 -7.68 29.76
C ALA A 154 1.54 -6.70 30.59
N LEU A 155 2.32 -7.23 31.54
CA LEU A 155 3.24 -6.42 32.36
C LEU A 155 4.41 -5.87 31.53
N ASP A 156 4.89 -6.67 30.58
CA ASP A 156 5.83 -6.28 29.53
C ASP A 156 5.48 -7.08 28.27
N GLY A 157 5.96 -6.61 27.12
CA GLY A 157 5.76 -7.30 25.85
C GLY A 157 6.88 -8.29 25.52
N ARG A 158 6.68 -9.01 24.41
CA ARG A 158 7.68 -9.90 23.81
C ARG A 158 8.73 -9.11 23.04
N ASP A 159 9.81 -9.77 22.67
CA ASP A 159 10.83 -9.10 21.86
C ASP A 159 10.45 -9.02 20.38
N LEU A 160 10.95 -7.98 19.72
CA LEU A 160 11.09 -8.03 18.27
C LEU A 160 12.14 -9.09 17.96
N ASN A 161 11.94 -9.90 16.92
CA ASN A 161 12.93 -10.90 16.51
C ASN A 161 14.33 -10.24 16.46
N PRO A 162 15.34 -10.75 17.18
CA PRO A 162 16.66 -10.12 17.26
C PRO A 162 17.30 -9.81 15.90
N LEU A 163 17.06 -10.66 14.88
CA LEU A 163 17.54 -10.44 13.50
C LEU A 163 16.90 -9.22 12.82
N LEU A 164 15.76 -8.75 13.33
CA LEU A 164 15.06 -7.57 12.83
C LEU A 164 15.46 -6.29 13.58
N GLN A 165 16.29 -6.37 14.62
CA GLN A 165 16.84 -5.21 15.31
C GLN A 165 18.03 -4.62 14.53
N ASP A 166 17.82 -4.38 13.24
CA ASP A 166 18.82 -3.92 12.29
C ASP A 166 18.28 -2.70 11.49
N PRO A 167 19.12 -1.74 11.07
CA PRO A 167 18.69 -0.63 10.23
C PRO A 167 17.97 -1.06 8.94
N GLY A 168 18.23 -2.27 8.44
CA GLY A 168 17.53 -2.91 7.33
C GLY A 168 16.01 -2.96 7.57
N LEU A 169 15.53 -3.38 8.74
CA LEU A 169 14.09 -3.39 9.06
C LEU A 169 13.48 -1.98 8.96
N ILE A 170 14.23 -0.95 9.31
CA ILE A 170 13.73 0.43 9.33
C ILE A 170 13.47 0.93 7.90
N ILE A 171 14.34 0.56 6.95
CA ILE A 171 14.37 1.17 5.62
C ILE A 171 13.76 0.26 4.54
N HIS A 172 14.05 -1.05 4.60
CA HIS A 172 13.70 -1.98 3.53
C HIS A 172 12.20 -2.18 3.35
N PRO A 173 11.40 -2.56 4.37
CA PRO A 173 9.97 -2.82 4.18
C PRO A 173 9.19 -1.60 3.64
N PRO A 174 9.38 -0.36 4.15
CA PRO A 174 8.73 0.81 3.56
C PRO A 174 9.10 1.03 2.09
N LEU A 175 10.40 0.90 1.74
CA LEU A 175 10.87 1.10 0.37
C LEU A 175 10.31 0.06 -0.60
N LEU A 176 10.35 -1.21 -0.17
CA LEU A 176 9.80 -2.34 -0.91
C LEU A 176 8.28 -2.17 -1.14
N TYR A 177 7.53 -1.82 -0.10
CA TYR A 177 6.09 -1.65 -0.18
C TYR A 177 5.68 -0.41 -1.00
N ILE A 178 6.46 0.69 -0.99
CA ILE A 178 6.19 1.83 -1.88
C ILE A 178 6.15 1.36 -3.34
N GLY A 179 7.11 0.52 -3.74
CA GLY A 179 7.18 -0.05 -5.08
C GLY A 179 6.04 -1.03 -5.36
N TYR A 180 5.86 -2.02 -4.49
CA TYR A 180 4.82 -3.04 -4.61
C TYR A 180 3.41 -2.46 -4.72
N VAL A 181 3.05 -1.62 -3.75
CA VAL A 181 1.74 -0.97 -3.69
C VAL A 181 1.58 0.00 -4.86
N GLY A 182 2.67 0.61 -5.34
CA GLY A 182 2.65 1.54 -6.46
C GLY A 182 2.11 0.93 -7.76
N PHE A 183 2.33 -0.37 -8.00
CA PHE A 183 1.74 -1.06 -9.15
C PHE A 183 0.20 -1.11 -9.13
N SER A 184 -0.45 -0.92 -7.97
CA SER A 184 -1.91 -0.76 -7.89
C SER A 184 -2.42 0.43 -8.71
N VAL A 185 -1.60 1.48 -8.89
CA VAL A 185 -1.96 2.63 -9.72
C VAL A 185 -2.01 2.23 -11.19
N ALA A 186 -1.01 1.49 -11.66
CA ALA A 186 -0.96 0.98 -13.04
C ALA A 186 -2.14 0.04 -13.32
N PHE A 187 -2.40 -0.88 -12.39
CA PHE A 187 -3.58 -1.74 -12.43
C PHE A 187 -4.88 -0.94 -12.49
N ALA A 188 -5.03 0.09 -11.65
CA ALA A 188 -6.22 0.94 -11.63
C ALA A 188 -6.43 1.69 -12.96
N PHE A 189 -5.35 2.15 -13.61
CA PHE A 189 -5.42 2.72 -14.96
C PHE A 189 -5.88 1.70 -16.00
N ALA A 190 -5.34 0.47 -15.96
CA ALA A 190 -5.73 -0.59 -16.88
C ALA A 190 -7.22 -0.95 -16.73
N ILE A 191 -7.70 -1.15 -15.50
CA ILE A 191 -9.11 -1.42 -15.23
C ILE A 191 -10.00 -0.23 -15.63
N ALA A 192 -9.58 1.01 -15.35
CA ALA A 192 -10.33 2.19 -15.75
C ALA A 192 -10.46 2.32 -17.28
N ALA A 193 -9.40 1.99 -18.02
CA ALA A 193 -9.43 1.96 -19.49
C ALA A 193 -10.36 0.87 -20.03
N LEU A 194 -10.35 -0.33 -19.42
CA LEU A 194 -11.27 -1.42 -19.76
C LEU A 194 -12.73 -1.05 -19.50
N LEU A 195 -13.03 -0.51 -18.32
CA LEU A 195 -14.37 -0.02 -17.96
C LEU A 195 -14.85 1.10 -18.89
N GLY A 196 -13.92 1.95 -19.36
CA GLY A 196 -14.22 3.00 -20.30
C GLY A 196 -14.34 2.56 -21.76
N GLY A 197 -13.92 1.34 -22.11
CA GLY A 197 -13.89 0.86 -23.50
C GLY A 197 -12.86 1.53 -24.41
N HIS A 198 -11.98 2.38 -23.86
CA HIS A 198 -11.00 3.16 -24.62
C HIS A 198 -9.57 2.69 -24.29
N MET A 199 -9.12 1.62 -24.96
CA MET A 199 -7.73 1.11 -24.87
C MET A 199 -6.80 1.78 -25.90
N ASP A 200 -6.82 3.10 -25.95
CA ASP A 200 -5.97 3.88 -26.85
C ASP A 200 -4.55 4.10 -26.29
N ALA A 201 -3.68 4.83 -27.00
CA ALA A 201 -2.33 5.13 -26.49
C ALA A 201 -2.34 6.10 -25.29
N THR A 202 -3.48 6.73 -25.02
CA THR A 202 -3.62 7.82 -24.05
C THR A 202 -3.50 7.31 -22.63
N TRP A 203 -4.16 6.19 -22.29
CA TRP A 203 -4.05 5.60 -20.96
C TRP A 203 -2.63 5.08 -20.68
N ALA A 204 -1.94 4.52 -21.69
CA ALA A 204 -0.56 4.04 -21.55
C ALA A 204 0.39 5.20 -21.19
N ARG A 205 0.24 6.36 -21.85
CA ARG A 205 0.99 7.57 -21.51
C ARG A 205 0.73 8.05 -20.09
N TRP A 206 -0.51 7.95 -19.62
CA TRP A 206 -0.87 8.37 -18.27
C TRP A 206 -0.37 7.40 -17.20
N SER A 207 -0.41 6.09 -17.45
CA SER A 207 0.06 5.07 -16.51
C SER A 207 1.59 5.05 -16.38
N ARG A 208 2.31 5.29 -17.49
CA ARG A 208 3.78 5.14 -17.57
C ARG A 208 4.57 5.81 -16.43
N PRO A 209 4.38 7.11 -16.10
CA PRO A 209 5.14 7.73 -15.00
C PRO A 209 4.89 7.04 -13.65
N TRP A 210 3.65 6.62 -13.37
CA TRP A 210 3.32 5.91 -12.12
C TRP A 210 3.99 4.53 -12.06
N THR A 211 3.89 3.77 -13.16
CA THR A 211 4.55 2.46 -13.28
C THR A 211 6.07 2.59 -13.13
N THR A 212 6.69 3.61 -13.74
CA THR A 212 8.13 3.81 -13.62
C THR A 212 8.55 4.15 -12.19
N VAL A 213 7.82 5.01 -11.49
CA VAL A 213 8.14 5.33 -10.08
C VAL A 213 7.98 4.10 -9.20
N ALA A 214 6.88 3.35 -9.34
CA ALA A 214 6.68 2.08 -8.62
C ALA A 214 7.82 1.08 -8.89
N TRP A 215 8.21 0.93 -10.15
CA TRP A 215 9.32 0.05 -10.55
C TRP A 215 10.67 0.50 -9.97
N VAL A 216 10.97 1.81 -9.93
CA VAL A 216 12.21 2.33 -9.32
C VAL A 216 12.24 2.01 -7.82
N PHE A 217 11.15 2.28 -7.09
CA PHE A 217 11.09 1.96 -5.66
C PHE A 217 11.18 0.46 -5.40
N LEU A 218 10.54 -0.37 -6.22
CA LEU A 218 10.67 -1.82 -6.12
C LEU A 218 12.11 -2.26 -6.36
N THR A 219 12.80 -1.70 -7.36
CA THR A 219 14.21 -1.98 -7.65
C THR A 219 15.11 -1.62 -6.47
N LEU A 220 14.88 -0.47 -5.84
CA LEU A 220 15.63 -0.05 -4.65
C LEU A 220 15.32 -0.94 -3.45
N GLY A 221 14.04 -1.28 -3.24
CA GLY A 221 13.58 -2.17 -2.18
C GLY A 221 14.22 -3.55 -2.27
N ILE A 222 14.23 -4.15 -3.46
CA ILE A 222 14.87 -5.43 -3.74
C ILE A 222 16.38 -5.33 -3.51
N SER A 223 17.04 -4.33 -4.10
CA SER A 223 18.50 -4.14 -3.91
C SER A 223 18.89 -4.04 -2.44
N LEU A 224 18.11 -3.29 -1.66
CA LEU A 224 18.34 -3.13 -0.22
C LEU A 224 18.03 -4.41 0.57
N GLY A 225 16.97 -5.13 0.18
CA GLY A 225 16.60 -6.43 0.76
C GLY A 225 17.70 -7.46 0.56
N SER A 226 18.18 -7.61 -0.67
CA SER A 226 19.28 -8.51 -1.02
C SER A 226 20.58 -8.21 -0.28
N TRP A 227 20.88 -6.92 -0.05
CA TRP A 227 22.01 -6.57 0.78
C TRP A 227 21.81 -6.99 2.23
N TRP A 228 20.65 -6.66 2.82
CA TRP A 228 20.31 -6.99 4.20
C TRP A 228 20.28 -8.49 4.47
N ALA A 229 19.59 -9.26 3.63
CA ALA A 229 19.47 -10.70 3.75
C ALA A 229 20.83 -11.41 3.63
N TYR A 230 21.74 -10.86 2.80
CA TYR A 230 23.07 -11.42 2.63
C TYR A 230 23.92 -11.32 3.90
N TYR A 231 23.89 -10.20 4.62
CA TYR A 231 24.72 -10.03 5.82
C TYR A 231 24.05 -10.47 7.12
N GLU A 232 22.74 -10.31 7.27
CA GLU A 232 22.04 -10.55 8.54
C GLU A 232 21.35 -11.92 8.57
N LEU A 233 20.69 -12.30 7.48
CA LEU A 233 19.85 -13.50 7.42
C LEU A 233 20.61 -14.74 6.93
N GLY A 234 21.81 -14.56 6.40
CA GLY A 234 22.75 -15.65 6.13
C GLY A 234 22.23 -16.71 5.16
N TRP A 235 21.36 -16.34 4.21
CA TRP A 235 20.79 -17.25 3.21
C TRP A 235 21.82 -17.80 2.22
N GLY A 236 23.11 -17.93 2.55
CA GLY A 236 24.09 -18.62 1.70
C GLY A 236 24.44 -17.94 0.37
N GLY A 237 23.92 -16.75 0.08
CA GLY A 237 24.22 -15.98 -1.13
C GLY A 237 23.21 -14.86 -1.40
N TRP A 238 23.55 -14.01 -2.37
CA TRP A 238 22.61 -13.04 -2.94
C TRP A 238 21.48 -13.82 -3.63
N TRP A 239 20.21 -13.47 -3.34
CA TRP A 239 19.05 -14.04 -4.04
C TRP A 239 18.89 -15.56 -3.90
N PHE A 240 19.32 -16.12 -2.77
CA PHE A 240 19.05 -17.51 -2.43
C PHE A 240 17.57 -17.67 -2.02
N TRP A 241 17.22 -18.69 -1.24
CA TRP A 241 15.84 -18.99 -0.84
C TRP A 241 15.17 -17.96 0.10
N ASP A 242 15.60 -16.68 0.12
CA ASP A 242 14.88 -15.61 0.83
C ASP A 242 13.48 -15.45 0.18
N PRO A 243 12.40 -15.74 0.92
CA PRO A 243 11.05 -15.72 0.37
C PRO A 243 10.58 -14.30 0.02
N VAL A 244 11.05 -13.27 0.73
CA VAL A 244 10.67 -11.87 0.48
C VAL A 244 11.28 -11.39 -0.84
N GLU A 245 12.56 -11.66 -1.06
CA GLU A 245 13.23 -11.32 -2.30
C GLU A 245 12.64 -12.06 -3.50
N ASN A 246 12.48 -13.38 -3.38
CA ASN A 246 11.90 -14.18 -4.47
C ASN A 246 10.47 -13.77 -4.80
N ALA A 247 9.64 -13.49 -3.79
CA ALA A 247 8.28 -12.99 -4.00
C ALA A 247 8.28 -11.63 -4.69
N SER A 248 9.22 -10.74 -4.32
CA SER A 248 9.36 -9.40 -4.89
C SER A 248 9.95 -9.35 -6.28
N PHE A 249 10.72 -10.38 -6.66
CA PHE A 249 11.30 -10.46 -7.98
C PHE A 249 10.26 -10.70 -9.09
N MET A 250 9.26 -11.53 -8.83
CA MET A 250 8.20 -11.83 -9.80
C MET A 250 7.46 -10.57 -10.30
N PRO A 251 6.92 -9.70 -9.43
CA PRO A 251 6.31 -8.44 -9.87
C PRO A 251 7.34 -7.45 -10.43
N TRP A 252 8.62 -7.54 -10.05
CA TRP A 252 9.66 -6.74 -10.69
C TRP A 252 9.91 -7.15 -12.14
N LEU A 253 9.94 -8.45 -12.45
CA LEU A 253 10.05 -8.95 -13.83
C LEU A 253 8.84 -8.54 -14.67
N VAL A 254 7.63 -8.76 -14.15
CA VAL A 254 6.39 -8.36 -14.82
C VAL A 254 6.33 -6.84 -14.98
N GLY A 255 6.69 -6.08 -13.95
CA GLY A 255 6.78 -4.62 -14.00
C GLY A 255 7.80 -4.12 -15.01
N THR A 256 8.94 -4.81 -15.16
CA THR A 256 9.93 -4.51 -16.20
C THR A 256 9.34 -4.71 -17.59
N ALA A 257 8.66 -5.83 -17.83
CA ALA A 257 7.95 -6.07 -19.08
C ALA A 257 6.88 -5.00 -19.35
N LEU A 258 6.12 -4.62 -18.31
CA LEU A 258 5.08 -3.58 -18.39
C LEU A 258 5.67 -2.22 -18.77
N VAL A 259 6.79 -1.79 -18.17
CA VAL A 259 7.46 -0.51 -18.51
C VAL A 259 7.83 -0.46 -20.00
N HIS A 260 8.34 -1.56 -20.56
CA HIS A 260 8.68 -1.64 -21.98
C HIS A 260 7.42 -1.70 -22.86
N SER A 261 6.41 -2.47 -22.45
CA SER A 261 5.14 -2.58 -23.17
C SER A 261 4.42 -1.23 -23.24
N LEU A 262 4.36 -0.48 -22.12
CA LEU A 262 3.82 0.88 -22.06
C LEU A 262 4.52 1.83 -23.03
N ALA A 263 5.85 1.77 -23.12
CA ALA A 263 6.61 2.62 -24.04
C ALA A 263 6.29 2.32 -25.52
N VAL A 264 6.08 1.06 -25.87
CA VAL A 264 5.68 0.66 -27.23
C VAL A 264 4.23 1.03 -27.52
N THR A 265 3.32 0.81 -26.56
CA THR A 265 1.90 1.18 -26.69
C THR A 265 1.74 2.69 -26.86
N GLU A 266 2.46 3.49 -26.08
CA GLU A 266 2.45 4.95 -26.18
C GLU A 266 2.95 5.43 -27.55
N LYS A 267 4.09 4.93 -28.03
CA LYS A 267 4.75 5.44 -29.24
C LYS A 267 4.19 4.89 -30.55
N ARG A 268 3.73 3.63 -30.54
CA ARG A 268 3.38 2.89 -31.76
C ARG A 268 1.96 2.32 -31.74
N GLY A 269 1.22 2.43 -30.64
CA GLY A 269 -0.13 1.86 -30.50
C GLY A 269 -0.17 0.32 -30.51
N SER A 270 0.98 -0.36 -30.49
CA SER A 270 1.10 -1.82 -30.46
C SER A 270 1.13 -2.36 -29.02
N PHE A 271 1.00 -3.68 -28.86
CA PHE A 271 1.01 -4.40 -27.56
C PHE A 271 -0.07 -4.00 -26.54
N LYS A 272 -1.15 -3.32 -26.94
CA LYS A 272 -2.24 -2.90 -26.04
C LYS A 272 -2.75 -4.01 -25.12
N ASN A 273 -2.98 -5.20 -25.66
CA ASN A 273 -3.47 -6.36 -24.88
C ASN A 273 -2.43 -6.85 -23.88
N TRP A 274 -1.15 -6.88 -24.27
CA TRP A 274 -0.05 -7.24 -23.37
C TRP A 274 0.12 -6.22 -22.25
N THR A 275 0.03 -4.93 -22.57
CA THR A 275 0.16 -3.84 -21.58
C THR A 275 -0.96 -3.85 -20.55
N VAL A 276 -2.16 -4.34 -20.90
CA VAL A 276 -3.26 -4.51 -19.93
C VAL A 276 -3.13 -5.82 -19.13
N LEU A 277 -2.56 -6.85 -19.72
CA LEU A 277 -2.35 -8.15 -19.07
C LEU A 277 -1.23 -8.10 -18.02
N LEU A 278 -0.16 -7.36 -18.31
CA LEU A 278 1.01 -7.15 -17.46
C LEU A 278 0.72 -6.13 -16.35
#